data_AF-U5MLX4-F1
#
_entry.id   AF-U5MLX4-F1
#
_cell.length_a   1.000
_cell.length_b   1.000
_cell.length_c   1.000
_cell.angle_alpha   90.00
_cell.angle_beta   90.00
_cell.angle_gamma   90.00
#
_symmetry.space_group_name_H-M   'P 1'
#
loop_
_entity.id
_entity.type
_entity.pdbx_description
1 polymer ?
#
loop_
_entity_poly.entity_id
_entity_poly.type
_entity_poly.pdbx_seq_one_letter_code
_entity_poly.pdbx_strand_id
1 'polypeptide(L)'
;MMMIIEEFKTNLIEDGKSPKTIESYVGDTSAFVAFIESKGVDFAGEMKRFYIISYRNYLIENQYELSTINKKVNSIQSFNKYLIDNGYTKDVVVDIAKDRVKLAYGLKGR
;
A
#
# COMPACT_ATOMS: atom_id res chain seq x y z
N MET A 1 -5.38 13.04 8.24
CA MET A 1 -5.06 11.73 7.64
C MET A 1 -5.15 10.52 8.55
N MET A 2 -4.80 10.61 9.85
CA MET A 2 -4.87 9.47 10.78
C MET A 2 -6.25 8.77 10.82
N MET A 3 -7.34 9.50 10.54
CA MET A 3 -8.71 8.95 10.57
C MET A 3 -8.91 7.79 9.57
N ILE A 4 -8.54 7.93 8.30
CA ILE A 4 -8.77 6.87 7.29
C ILE A 4 -8.00 5.58 7.64
N ILE A 5 -6.80 5.71 8.22
CA ILE A 5 -5.99 4.57 8.65
C ILE A 5 -6.61 3.89 9.89
N GLU A 6 -7.13 4.67 10.84
CA GLU A 6 -7.84 4.13 12.02
C GLU A 6 -9.20 3.51 11.64
N GLU A 7 -9.90 4.05 10.65
CA GLU A 7 -11.12 3.44 10.10
C GLU A 7 -10.78 2.14 9.38
N PHE A 8 -9.71 2.10 8.60
CA PHE A 8 -9.23 0.85 7.99
C PHE A 8 -8.84 -0.19 9.04
N LYS A 9 -8.18 0.23 10.12
CA LYS A 9 -7.87 -0.65 11.26
C LYS A 9 -9.14 -1.21 11.90
N THR A 10 -10.16 -0.38 12.09
CA THR A 10 -11.47 -0.82 12.60
C THR A 10 -12.10 -1.86 11.68
N ASN A 11 -12.11 -1.61 10.37
CA ASN A 11 -12.60 -2.58 9.38
C ASN A 11 -11.85 -3.92 9.46
N LEU A 12 -10.52 -3.91 9.63
CA LEU A 12 -9.75 -5.15 9.77
C LEU A 12 -10.08 -5.92 11.07
N ILE A 13 -10.44 -5.21 12.15
CA ILE A 13 -10.90 -5.80 13.41
C ILE A 13 -12.26 -6.47 13.19
N GLU A 14 -13.19 -5.77 12.52
CA GLU A 14 -14.53 -6.29 12.20
C GLU A 14 -14.46 -7.50 11.25
N ASP A 15 -13.51 -7.50 10.32
CA ASP A 15 -13.19 -8.65 9.45
C ASP A 15 -12.54 -9.84 10.20
N GLY A 16 -12.32 -9.73 11.51
CA GLY A 16 -11.75 -10.80 12.35
C GLY A 16 -10.27 -11.08 12.08
N LYS A 17 -9.51 -10.11 11.56
CA LYS A 17 -8.07 -10.29 11.35
C LYS A 17 -7.32 -10.41 12.68
N SER A 18 -6.26 -11.21 12.70
CA SER A 18 -5.42 -11.33 13.89
C SER A 18 -4.73 -10.00 14.23
N PRO A 19 -4.44 -9.69 15.51
CA PRO A 19 -3.75 -8.46 15.92
C PRO A 19 -2.46 -8.21 15.15
N LYS A 20 -1.68 -9.26 14.91
CA LYS A 20 -0.42 -9.19 14.14
C LYS A 20 -0.64 -8.84 12.67
N THR A 21 -1.72 -9.35 12.08
CA THR A 21 -2.11 -9.01 10.70
C THR A 21 -2.55 -7.56 10.61
N ILE A 22 -3.37 -7.11 11.57
CA ILE A 22 -3.83 -5.71 11.66
C ILE A 22 -2.62 -4.78 11.78
N GLU A 23 -1.71 -5.05 12.71
CA GLU A 23 -0.50 -4.25 12.91
C GLU A 23 0.35 -4.16 11.64
N SER A 24 0.56 -5.29 10.94
CA SER A 24 1.32 -5.25 9.69
C SER A 24 0.60 -4.46 8.60
N TYR A 25 -0.71 -4.59 8.47
CA TYR A 25 -1.46 -3.90 7.42
C TYR A 25 -1.48 -2.39 7.68
N VAL A 26 -1.81 -1.99 8.91
CA VAL A 26 -1.82 -0.59 9.35
C VAL A 26 -0.43 0.03 9.23
N GLY A 27 0.62 -0.68 9.64
CA GLY A 27 1.99 -0.20 9.52
C GLY A 27 2.44 -0.02 8.07
N ASP A 28 2.10 -0.98 7.20
CA ASP A 28 2.47 -0.91 5.78
C ASP A 28 1.71 0.20 5.03
N THR A 29 0.42 0.42 5.33
CA THR A 29 -0.37 1.49 4.74
C THR A 29 0.00 2.86 5.28
N SER A 30 0.31 2.97 6.57
CA SER A 30 0.83 4.21 7.18
C SER A 30 2.13 4.66 6.52
N ALA A 31 3.07 3.72 6.32
CA ALA A 31 4.33 4.02 5.63
C ALA A 31 4.10 4.47 4.17
N PHE A 32 3.11 3.90 3.49
CA PHE A 32 2.74 4.29 2.14
C PHE A 32 2.14 5.71 2.08
N VAL A 33 1.20 6.02 2.97
CA VAL A 33 0.58 7.36 3.05
C VAL A 33 1.63 8.41 3.40
N ALA A 34 2.48 8.15 4.40
CA ALA A 34 3.58 9.03 4.77
C ALA A 34 4.55 9.27 3.60
N PHE A 35 4.83 8.24 2.79
CA PHE A 35 5.63 8.41 1.58
C PHE A 35 4.96 9.35 0.57
N ILE A 36 3.66 9.18 0.30
CA ILE A 36 2.93 10.05 -0.64
C ILE A 36 2.92 11.50 -0.13
N GLU A 37 2.64 11.70 1.16
CA GLU A 37 2.64 13.01 1.80
C GLU A 37 4.02 13.68 1.74
N SER A 38 5.10 12.91 1.90
CA SER A 38 6.47 13.42 1.72
C SER A 38 6.76 13.93 0.30
N LYS A 39 5.95 13.55 -0.68
CA LYS A 39 6.01 14.05 -2.07
C LYS A 39 5.07 15.25 -2.32
N GLY A 40 4.50 15.82 -1.26
CA GLY A 40 3.64 17.02 -1.32
C GLY A 40 2.18 16.74 -1.69
N VAL A 41 1.72 15.51 -1.50
CA VAL A 41 0.33 15.11 -1.80
C VAL A 41 -0.46 14.95 -0.50
N ASP A 42 -1.53 15.72 -0.34
CA ASP A 42 -2.48 15.57 0.75
C ASP A 42 -3.41 14.37 0.47
N PHE A 43 -3.12 13.22 1.08
CA PHE A 43 -3.83 11.96 0.84
C PHE A 43 -5.25 11.92 1.46
N ALA A 44 -6.27 12.44 0.77
CA ALA A 44 -7.66 12.39 1.24
C ALA A 44 -8.41 11.08 0.93
N GLY A 45 -7.71 9.95 0.77
CA GLY A 45 -8.31 8.65 0.42
C GLY A 45 -8.41 8.36 -1.09
N GLU A 46 -8.12 9.34 -1.94
CA GLU A 46 -8.06 9.14 -3.39
C GLU A 46 -6.82 8.33 -3.78
N MET A 47 -7.03 7.13 -4.35
CA MET A 47 -5.94 6.26 -4.81
C MET A 47 -5.68 6.43 -6.30
N LYS A 48 -4.40 6.64 -6.68
CA LYS A 48 -3.96 6.75 -8.08
C LYS A 48 -2.93 5.69 -8.42
N ARG A 49 -2.95 5.23 -9.67
CA ARG A 49 -1.96 4.28 -10.21
C ARG A 49 -0.51 4.78 -10.05
N PHE A 50 -0.32 6.08 -10.20
CA PHE A 50 0.99 6.72 -10.03
C PHE A 50 1.55 6.54 -8.61
N TYR A 51 0.72 6.54 -7.56
CA TYR A 51 1.21 6.43 -6.18
C TYR A 51 1.83 5.07 -5.90
N ILE A 52 1.17 3.99 -6.31
CA ILE A 52 1.68 2.63 -6.10
C ILE A 52 2.94 2.35 -6.94
N ILE A 53 3.00 2.85 -8.17
CA ILE A 53 4.21 2.74 -9.01
C ILE A 53 5.38 3.49 -8.36
N SER A 54 5.17 4.73 -7.93
CA SER A 54 6.19 5.56 -7.29
C SER A 54 6.68 4.96 -5.98
N TYR A 55 5.79 4.45 -5.14
CA TYR A 55 6.19 3.79 -3.89
C TYR A 55 6.95 2.49 -4.14
N ARG A 56 6.52 1.69 -5.13
CA ARG A 56 7.25 0.47 -5.51
C ARG A 56 8.67 0.80 -5.96
N ASN A 57 8.83 1.80 -6.83
CA ASN A 57 10.15 2.22 -7.32
C ASN A 57 11.03 2.72 -6.18
N TYR A 58 10.47 3.54 -5.27
CA TYR A 58 11.16 3.98 -4.06
C TYR A 58 11.68 2.79 -3.23
N LEU A 59 10.85 1.76 -2.99
CA LEU A 59 11.30 0.59 -2.23
C LEU A 59 12.41 -0.20 -2.94
N ILE A 60 12.38 -0.26 -4.28
CA ILE A 60 13.42 -0.93 -5.07
C ILE A 60 14.73 -0.14 -5.04
N GLU A 61 14.65 1.18 -5.21
CA GLU A 61 15.81 2.10 -5.16
C GLU A 61 16.47 2.08 -3.77
N ASN A 62 15.68 1.89 -2.72
CA ASN A 62 16.17 1.72 -1.34
C ASN A 62 16.52 0.26 -0.99
N GLN A 63 16.63 -0.62 -1.98
CA GLN A 63 17.10 -2.00 -1.85
C GLN A 63 16.31 -2.84 -0.83
N TYR A 64 15.01 -2.59 -0.67
CA TYR A 64 14.16 -3.45 0.16
C TYR A 64 14.07 -4.86 -0.43
N GLU A 65 14.05 -5.86 0.45
CA GLU A 65 13.83 -7.25 0.07
C GLU A 65 12.53 -7.43 -0.74
N LEU A 66 12.59 -8.24 -1.80
CA LEU A 66 11.45 -8.49 -2.69
C LEU A 66 10.22 -9.00 -1.93
N SER A 67 10.43 -9.83 -0.91
CA SER A 67 9.38 -10.34 -0.02
C SER A 67 8.71 -9.21 0.76
N THR A 68 9.48 -8.23 1.23
CA THR A 68 8.98 -7.04 1.93
C THR A 68 8.19 -6.13 1.00
N ILE A 69 8.69 -5.89 -0.21
CA ILE A 69 7.98 -5.10 -1.23
C ILE A 69 6.64 -5.76 -1.57
N ASN A 70 6.64 -7.07 -1.84
CA ASN A 70 5.42 -7.81 -2.17
C ASN A 70 4.43 -7.85 -1.00
N LYS A 71 4.91 -7.92 0.24
CA LYS A 71 4.06 -7.80 1.44
C LYS A 71 3.37 -6.43 1.49
N LYS A 72 4.14 -5.35 1.32
CA LYS A 72 3.60 -3.97 1.30
C LYS A 72 2.57 -3.77 0.19
N VAL A 73 2.84 -4.27 -1.01
CA VAL A 73 1.90 -4.23 -2.15
C VAL A 73 0.58 -4.93 -1.81
N ASN A 74 0.61 -6.07 -1.11
CA ASN A 74 -0.62 -6.75 -0.67
C ASN A 74 -1.40 -5.90 0.35
N SER A 75 -0.72 -5.33 1.34
CA SER A 75 -1.35 -4.46 2.35
C SER A 75 -2.02 -3.25 1.69
N ILE A 76 -1.34 -2.61 0.72
CA ILE A 76 -1.89 -1.46 -0.03
C ILE A 76 -3.06 -1.89 -0.93
N GLN A 77 -3.02 -3.09 -1.52
CA GLN A 77 -4.17 -3.60 -2.27
C GLN A 77 -5.40 -3.76 -1.37
N SER A 78 -5.23 -4.33 -0.17
CA SER A 78 -6.32 -4.45 0.80
C SER A 78 -6.88 -3.09 1.19
N PHE A 79 -6.01 -2.11 1.39
CA PHE A 79 -6.41 -0.74 1.69
C PHE A 79 -7.15 -0.08 0.52
N ASN A 80 -6.69 -0.27 -0.72
CA ASN A 80 -7.39 0.26 -1.89
C ASN A 80 -8.81 -0.31 -2.02
N LYS A 81 -9.01 -1.60 -1.72
CA LYS A 81 -10.36 -2.20 -1.68
C LYS A 81 -11.23 -1.54 -0.62
N TYR A 82 -10.71 -1.43 0.61
CA TYR A 82 -11.40 -0.73 1.69
C TYR A 82 -11.82 0.70 1.30
N LEU A 83 -10.92 1.46 0.66
CA LEU A 83 -11.22 2.81 0.19
C LEU A 83 -12.32 2.85 -0.88
N ILE A 84 -12.43 1.82 -1.72
CA ILE A 84 -13.53 1.70 -2.70
C ILE A 84 -14.84 1.39 -1.99
N ASP A 85 -14.82 0.41 -1.09
CA ASP A 85 -16.01 -0.03 -0.36
C ASP A 85 -16.62 1.10 0.50
N ASN A 86 -15.79 2.04 0.94
CA ASN A 86 -16.20 3.23 1.71
C ASN A 86 -16.36 4.50 0.85
N GLY A 87 -16.26 4.41 -0.48
CA GLY A 87 -16.54 5.51 -1.41
C GLY A 87 -15.45 6.59 -1.53
N TYR A 88 -14.27 6.38 -0.94
CA TYR A 88 -13.13 7.30 -1.02
C TYR A 88 -12.48 7.32 -2.41
N THR A 89 -12.46 6.18 -3.11
CA THR A 89 -11.94 6.05 -4.47
C THR A 89 -12.83 5.14 -5.30
N LYS A 90 -12.78 5.26 -6.63
CA LYS A 90 -13.66 4.50 -7.52
C LYS A 90 -12.96 3.30 -8.17
N ASP A 91 -11.65 3.39 -8.30
CA ASP A 91 -10.89 2.44 -9.11
C ASP A 91 -9.98 1.56 -8.25
N VAL A 92 -9.93 0.27 -8.63
CA VAL A 92 -8.87 -0.64 -8.18
C VAL A 92 -7.60 -0.27 -8.95
N VAL A 93 -6.67 0.40 -8.29
CA VAL A 93 -5.41 0.88 -8.89
C VAL A 93 -4.22 -0.05 -8.62
N VAL A 94 -4.37 -0.97 -7.66
CA VAL A 94 -3.35 -1.95 -7.28
C VAL A 94 -3.64 -3.30 -7.92
N ASP A 95 -2.77 -3.72 -8.84
CA ASP A 95 -2.85 -5.00 -9.55
C ASP A 95 -1.68 -5.88 -9.11
N ILE A 96 -1.97 -6.88 -8.27
CA ILE A 96 -0.96 -7.77 -7.69
C ILE A 96 -0.10 -8.45 -8.74
N ALA A 97 -0.66 -8.81 -9.90
CA ALA A 97 0.09 -9.48 -10.96
C ALA A 97 1.13 -8.56 -11.60
N LYS A 98 0.88 -7.25 -11.60
CA LYS A 98 1.75 -6.22 -12.19
C LYS A 98 2.64 -5.51 -11.17
N ASP A 99 2.19 -5.40 -9.93
CA ASP A 99 2.83 -4.59 -8.89
C ASP A 99 3.77 -5.36 -8.00
N ARG A 100 3.63 -6.68 -7.92
CA ARG A 100 4.63 -7.51 -7.28
C ARG A 100 5.92 -7.52 -8.08
N VAL A 101 7.03 -7.45 -7.38
CA VAL A 101 8.37 -7.51 -7.95
C VAL A 101 8.78 -8.99 -8.07
N LYS A 102 9.22 -9.39 -9.26
CA LYS A 102 9.76 -10.72 -9.56
C LYS A 102 11.28 -10.68 -9.48
N LEU A 103 11.91 -11.82 -9.20
CA LEU A 103 13.38 -11.98 -9.13
C LEU A 103 14.14 -11.38 -10.32
N ALA A 104 13.55 -11.39 -11.53
CA ALA A 104 14.16 -10.82 -12.73
C ALA A 104 14.29 -9.28 -12.73
N TYR A 105 13.60 -8.57 -11.83
CA TYR A 105 13.63 -7.10 -11.78
C TYR A 105 14.99 -6.56 -11.31
N GLY A 106 15.73 -7.34 -10.52
CA GLY A 106 17.07 -6.98 -10.02
C GLY A 106 18.21 -7.17 -11.02
N LEU A 107 17.94 -7.70 -12.22
CA LEU A 107 18.98 -7.95 -13.24
C LEU A 107 19.13 -6.81 -14.27
N LYS A 108 18.34 -5.73 -14.16
CA LYS A 108 18.36 -4.64 -15.14
C LYS A 108 19.26 -3.45 -14.78
N GLY A 109 20.19 -3.64 -13.84
CA GLY A 109 21.24 -2.67 -13.53
C GLY A 109 22.55 -3.39 -13.24
N ARG A 110 23.29 -3.73 -14.30
CA ARG A 110 24.74 -3.92 -14.27
C ARG A 110 25.36 -2.82 -15.11
#